data_AF-A0A512E3J0-F1
#
_entry.id   AF-A0A512E3J0-F1
#
_cell.length_a   1.000
_cell.length_b   1.000
_cell.length_c   1.000
_cell.angle_alpha   90.00
_cell.angle_beta   90.00
_cell.angle_gamma   90.00
#
_symmetry.space_group_name_H-M   'P 1'
#
loop_
_entity.id
_entity.type
_entity.pdbx_description
1 polymer ?
#
loop_
_entity_poly.entity_id
_entity_poly.type
_entity_poly.pdbx_seq_one_letter_code
_entity_poly.pdbx_strand_id
1 'polypeptide(L)' 'MTDRKRQVLVDTQGNLLKTRIHPANIHDKPGGMLLLICLHILFPAIVLAWADSSY' A
#
# COMPACT_ATOMS: atom_id res chain seq x y z
N MET A 1 -1.66 -12.35 20.56
CA MET A 1 -2.43 -11.48 19.66
C MET A 1 -1.47 -11.00 18.59
N THR A 2 -1.71 -11.29 17.32
CA THR A 2 -0.75 -10.95 16.26
C THR A 2 -0.98 -9.51 15.83
N ASP A 3 0.02 -8.66 16.01
CA ASP A 3 -0.03 -7.26 15.56
C ASP A 3 -0.31 -7.17 14.06
N ARG A 4 -1.03 -6.12 13.65
CA ARG A 4 -1.45 -5.89 12.26
C ARG A 4 -1.08 -4.50 11.82
N LYS A 5 -0.62 -4.38 10.57
CA LYS A 5 -0.39 -3.12 9.87
C LYS A 5 -1.40 -2.94 8.75
N ARG A 6 -1.76 -1.68 8.50
CA ARG A 6 -2.68 -1.26 7.44
C ARG A 6 -1.89 -0.43 6.44
N GLN A 7 -1.97 -0.82 5.18
CA GLN A 7 -1.51 -0.05 4.03
C GLN A 7 -2.73 0.55 3.35
N VAL A 8 -2.66 1.82 2.97
CA VAL A 8 -3.77 2.54 2.32
C VAL A 8 -3.27 3.30 1.11
N LEU A 9 -4.08 3.23 0.06
CA LEU A 9 -3.95 4.03 -1.13
C LEU A 9 -5.05 5.08 -1.16
N VAL A 10 -4.63 6.31 -1.44
CA VAL A 10 -5.51 7.45 -1.67
C VAL A 10 -5.23 8.09 -3.02
N ASP A 11 -6.19 8.83 -3.56
CA ASP A 11 -5.94 9.77 -4.65
C ASP A 11 -5.28 11.07 -4.16
N THR A 12 -5.05 12.01 -5.07
CA THR A 12 -4.43 13.31 -4.78
C THR A 12 -5.29 14.22 -3.90
N GLN A 13 -6.58 13.92 -3.74
CA GLN A 13 -7.51 14.63 -2.87
C GLN A 13 -7.67 13.93 -1.51
N GLY A 14 -6.99 12.81 -1.30
CA GLY A 14 -7.08 12.02 -0.07
C GLY A 14 -8.26 11.02 -0.06
N ASN A 15 -8.96 10.82 -1.18
CA ASN A 15 -10.04 9.85 -1.25
C ASN A 15 -9.48 8.42 -1.22
N LEU A 16 -10.07 7.55 -0.41
CA LEU A 16 -9.63 6.16 -0.27
C LEU A 16 -9.92 5.35 -1.52
N LEU A 17 -8.87 4.80 -2.13
CA LEU A 17 -8.95 3.92 -3.30
C LEU A 17 -8.84 2.44 -2.91
N LYS A 18 -7.92 2.11 -1.99
CA LYS A 18 -7.70 0.73 -1.55
C LYS A 18 -7.09 0.66 -0.15
N THR A 19 -7.41 -0.40 0.58
CA THR A 19 -6.78 -0.74 1.86
C THR A 19 -6.35 -2.20 1.87
N ARG A 20 -5.24 -2.50 2.55
CA ARG A 20 -4.71 -3.85 2.72
C ARG A 20 -4.19 -4.00 4.15
N ILE A 21 -4.74 -4.96 4.88
CA ILE A 21 -4.26 -5.31 6.22
C ILE A 21 -3.33 -6.51 6.11
N HIS A 22 -2.20 -6.47 6.79
CA HIS A 22 -1.24 -7.55 6.82
C HIS A 22 -0.61 -7.69 8.22
N PRO A 23 0.01 -8.83 8.55
CA PRO A 23 0.75 -9.00 9.79
C PRO A 23 1.80 -7.89 9.99
N ALA A 24 1.99 -7.42 11.23
CA ALA A 24 2.88 -6.29 11.51
C ALA A 24 4.37 -6.59 11.33
N ASN A 25 4.74 -7.88 11.29
CA ASN A 25 6.10 -8.32 10.99
C ASN A 25 6.49 -8.14 9.51
N ILE A 26 5.55 -7.76 8.64
CA ILE A 26 5.84 -7.40 7.26
C ILE A 26 6.28 -5.92 7.23
N HIS A 27 7.48 -5.70 6.70
CA HIS A 27 8.04 -4.36 6.50
C HIS A 27 7.19 -3.54 5.51
N ASP A 28 7.30 -2.21 5.59
CA ASP A 28 6.39 -1.32 4.86
C ASP A 28 6.60 -1.40 3.34
N LYS A 29 7.83 -1.67 2.88
CA LYS A 29 8.14 -1.91 1.45
C LYS A 29 7.38 -3.11 0.85
N PRO A 30 7.51 -4.36 1.37
CA PRO A 30 6.70 -5.48 0.87
C PRO A 30 5.20 -5.30 1.13
N GLY A 31 4.81 -4.63 2.23
CA GLY A 31 3.42 -4.28 2.52
C GLY A 31 2.80 -3.38 1.45
N GLY A 32 3.50 -2.33 1.05
CA GLY A 32 3.09 -1.41 -0.02
C GLY A 32 3.07 -2.09 -1.39
N MET A 33 4.04 -2.96 -1.68
CA MET A 33 4.08 -3.70 -2.95
C MET A 33 2.88 -4.64 -3.11
N LEU A 34 2.43 -5.30 -2.03
CA LEU A 34 1.19 -6.09 -2.03
C LEU A 34 -0.04 -5.26 -2.41
N LEU A 35 -0.09 -4.00 -1.97
CA LEU A 35 -1.16 -3.08 -2.34
C LEU A 35 -1.06 -2.65 -3.81
N LEU A 36 0.15 -2.38 -4.31
CA LEU A 36 0.39 -1.97 -5.69
C LEU A 36 0.13 -3.07 -6.72
N ILE A 37 0.44 -4.33 -6.42
CA ILE A 37 0.14 -5.47 -7.30
C ILE A 37 -1.37 -5.59 -7.55
N CYS A 38 -2.18 -5.45 -6.49
CA CYS A 38 -3.64 -5.41 -6.64
C CYS A 38 -4.10 -4.19 -7.44
N LEU A 39 -3.38 -3.07 -7.35
CA LEU A 39 -3.73 -1.83 -8.01
C LEU A 39 -3.41 -1.84 -9.50
N HIS A 40 -2.33 -2.51 -9.92
CA HIS A 40 -1.91 -2.55 -11.32
C HIS A 40 -2.98 -3.17 -12.24
N ILE A 41 -3.84 -4.06 -11.70
CA ILE A 41 -5.00 -4.61 -12.41
C ILE A 41 -6.02 -3.51 -12.74
N LEU A 42 -6.19 -2.53 -11.85
CA LEU A 42 -7.18 -1.46 -11.97
C LEU A 42 -6.61 -0.20 -12.63
N PHE A 43 -5.32 0.05 -12.45
CA PHE A 43 -4.61 1.25 -12.92
C PHE A 43 -3.26 0.86 -13.54
N PRO A 44 -3.26 0.22 -14.72
CA PRO A 44 -2.04 -0.27 -15.35
C PRO A 44 -1.06 0.84 -15.74
N ALA A 45 -1.55 2.09 -15.86
CA ALA A 45 -0.73 3.26 -16.15
C ALA A 45 0.14 3.71 -14.96
N ILE A 46 -0.12 3.25 -13.74
CA ILE A 46 0.72 3.54 -12.58
C ILE A 46 1.96 2.63 -12.65
N VAL A 47 3.07 3.21 -13.09
CA VAL A 47 4.36 2.51 -13.26
C VAL A 47 5.37 2.84 -12.16
N LEU A 48 5.12 3.90 -11.37
CA LEU A 48 6.02 4.39 -10.34
C LEU A 48 5.22 4.85 -9.12
N ALA A 49 5.63 4.39 -7.94
CA ALA A 49 5.09 4.84 -6.66
C ALA A 49 6.26 5.18 -5.72
N TRP A 50 6.17 6.32 -5.05
CA TRP A 50 7.15 6.77 -4.06
C TRP A 50 6.61 6.46 -2.67
N ALA A 51 7.48 5.98 -1.79
CA ALA A 51 7.19 5.79 -0.38
C ALA A 51 8.30 6.46 0.43
N ASP A 52 7.93 7.09 1.55
CA ASP A 52 8.92 7.64 2.46
C ASP A 52 9.71 6.48 3.09
N SER A 53 11.03 6.53 2.97
CA SER A 53 11.89 5.40 3.38
C SER A 53 12.17 5.39 4.88
N SER A 54 11.70 6.38 5.65
CA SER A 54 12.08 6.54 7.06
C SER A 54 11.03 7.29 7.87
N TYR A 55 10.62 6.69 8.99
CA TYR A 55 10.15 7.32 10.23
C TYR A 55 10.69 6.49 11.40
#